data_AF-A0A2W5C8L2-F1
#
_entry.id   AF-A0A2W5C8L2-F1
#
_cell.length_a   1.000
_cell.length_b   1.000
_cell.length_c   1.000
_cell.angle_alpha   90.00
_cell.angle_beta   90.00
_cell.angle_gamma   90.00
#
_symmetry.space_group_name_H-M   'P 1'
#
loop_
_entity.id
_entity.type
_entity.pdbx_description
1 polymer ?
#
loop_
_entity_poly.entity_id
_entity_poly.type
_entity_poly.pdbx_seq_one_letter_code
_entity_poly.pdbx_strand_id
1 'polypeptide(L)'
;MNMLLFLSALLSALTGAISSVRAVEAPAQQVAAGQQAAAVAEQVVTLVTARPTQGLPTLAALAAMGEARGLVLASAEPIFAGRRRE
;
A
#
# COMPACT_ATOMS: atom_id res chain seq x y z
N MET A 1 -10.48 24.98 51.22
CA MET A 1 -10.98 23.72 50.60
C MET A 1 -11.63 23.95 49.22
N ASN A 2 -12.49 24.95 49.06
CA ASN A 2 -13.26 25.12 47.80
C ASN A 2 -12.48 25.61 46.57
N MET A 3 -11.39 26.37 46.76
CA MET A 3 -10.65 26.93 45.62
C MET A 3 -9.89 25.86 44.82
N LEU A 4 -9.36 24.84 45.51
CA LEU A 4 -8.72 23.69 44.86
C LEU A 4 -9.73 22.85 44.07
N LEU A 5 -10.94 22.65 44.61
CA LEU A 5 -12.01 21.93 43.91
C LEU A 5 -12.44 22.67 42.64
N PHE A 6 -12.52 24.01 42.69
CA PHE A 6 -12.87 24.82 41.53
C PHE A 6 -11.78 24.73 40.44
N LEU A 7 -10.51 24.81 40.81
CA LEU A 7 -9.37 24.63 39.90
C LEU A 7 -9.37 23.24 39.25
N SER A 8 -9.60 22.18 40.04
CA SER A 8 -9.67 20.81 39.52
C SER A 8 -10.84 20.61 38.56
N ALA A 9 -12.00 21.19 38.86
CA ALA A 9 -13.17 21.14 37.97
C ALA A 9 -12.90 21.89 36.66
N LEU A 10 -12.22 23.03 36.71
CA LEU A 10 -11.90 23.85 35.54
C LEU A 10 -10.86 23.18 34.63
N LEU A 11 -9.84 22.55 35.21
CA LEU A 11 -8.86 21.74 34.48
C LEU A 11 -9.51 20.49 33.86
N SER A 12 -10.42 19.82 34.58
CA SER A 12 -11.17 18.67 34.07
C SER A 12 -12.10 19.06 32.90
N ALA A 13 -12.81 20.18 33.01
CA ALA A 13 -13.66 20.69 31.94
C ALA A 13 -12.85 21.09 30.69
N LEU A 14 -11.70 21.76 30.88
CA LEU A 14 -10.84 22.18 29.77
C LEU A 14 -10.22 20.97 29.04
N THR A 15 -9.72 20.00 29.79
CA THR A 15 -9.11 18.79 29.21
C THR A 15 -10.15 17.85 28.59
N GLY A 16 -11.32 17.69 29.21
CA GLY A 16 -12.43 16.91 28.67
C GLY A 16 -13.03 17.49 27.38
N ALA A 17 -13.16 18.82 27.29
CA ALA A 17 -13.67 19.51 26.09
C ALA A 17 -12.69 19.45 24.90
N ILE A 18 -11.39 19.44 25.15
CA ILE A 18 -10.39 19.29 24.07
C ILE A 18 -10.38 17.85 23.52
N SER A 19 -10.64 16.85 24.38
CA SER A 19 -10.72 15.44 23.98
C SER A 19 -11.96 15.14 23.12
N SER A 20 -13.11 15.72 23.44
CA SER A 20 -14.35 15.51 22.67
C SER A 20 -14.26 16.03 21.24
N VAL A 21 -13.53 17.12 21.00
CA VAL A 21 -13.31 17.67 19.64
C VAL A 21 -12.48 16.71 18.79
N ARG A 22 -11.43 16.08 19.35
CA ARG A 22 -10.61 15.09 18.64
C ARG A 22 -11.37 13.78 18.38
N ALA A 23 -12.29 13.42 19.26
CA ALA A 23 -13.11 12.22 19.11
C ALA A 23 -14.12 12.30 17.95
N VAL A 24 -14.45 13.49 17.45
CA VAL A 24 -15.31 13.65 16.26
C VAL A 24 -14.53 13.36 14.96
N GLU A 25 -13.22 13.63 14.93
CA GLU A 25 -12.37 13.43 13.76
C GLU A 25 -11.84 11.98 13.65
N ALA A 26 -11.55 11.35 14.79
CA ALA A 26 -11.04 9.98 14.86
C ALA A 26 -11.89 8.91 14.12
N PRO A 27 -13.23 8.85 14.25
CA PRO A 27 -14.04 7.84 13.56
C PRO A 27 -14.07 8.05 12.04
N ALA A 28 -14.04 9.31 11.57
CA ALA A 28 -14.03 9.61 10.14
C ALA A 28 -12.72 9.15 9.48
N GLN A 29 -11.57 9.36 10.13
CA GLN A 29 -10.28 8.88 9.65
C GLN A 29 -10.15 7.35 9.68
N GLN A 30 -10.70 6.68 10.71
CA GLN A 30 -10.69 5.21 10.77
C GLN A 30 -11.57 4.58 9.67
N VAL A 31 -12.73 5.16 9.38
CA VAL A 31 -13.59 4.68 8.28
C VAL A 31 -12.90 4.89 6.94
N ALA A 32 -12.30 6.06 6.70
CA ALA A 32 -11.57 6.33 5.46
C ALA A 32 -10.38 5.36 5.24
N ALA A 33 -9.59 5.11 6.30
CA ALA A 33 -8.49 4.15 6.25
C ALA A 33 -8.99 2.71 6.02
N GLY A 34 -10.10 2.32 6.64
CA GLY A 34 -10.73 1.01 6.45
C GLY A 34 -11.26 0.81 5.02
N GLN A 35 -11.84 1.85 4.41
CA GLN A 35 -12.32 1.78 3.02
C GLN A 35 -11.17 1.68 2.02
N GLN A 36 -10.07 2.42 2.24
CA GLN A 36 -8.87 2.29 1.40
C GLN A 36 -8.26 0.89 1.49
N ALA A 37 -8.15 0.32 2.70
CA ALA A 37 -7.63 -1.03 2.89
C ALA A 37 -8.51 -2.09 2.20
N ALA A 38 -9.84 -1.95 2.26
CA ALA A 38 -10.77 -2.85 1.59
C ALA A 38 -10.66 -2.77 0.05
N ALA A 39 -10.59 -1.56 -0.53
CA ALA A 39 -10.45 -1.37 -1.96
C ALA A 39 -9.13 -1.96 -2.51
N VAL A 40 -8.03 -1.81 -1.75
CA VAL A 40 -6.74 -2.42 -2.10
C VAL A 40 -6.82 -3.95 -2.07
N ALA A 41 -7.47 -4.52 -1.05
CA ALA A 41 -7.64 -5.97 -0.95
C ALA A 41 -8.46 -6.55 -2.12
N GLU A 42 -9.53 -5.87 -2.54
CA GLU A 42 -10.38 -6.29 -3.66
C GLU A 42 -9.63 -6.27 -5.01
N GLN A 43 -8.81 -5.24 -5.26
CA GLN A 43 -7.95 -5.17 -6.46
C GLN A 43 -6.91 -6.29 -6.50
N VAL A 44 -6.30 -6.63 -5.36
CA VAL A 44 -5.31 -7.73 -5.29
C VAL A 44 -5.94 -9.08 -5.62
N VAL A 45 -7.14 -9.37 -5.12
CA VAL A 45 -7.86 -10.63 -5.42
C VAL A 45 -8.18 -10.74 -6.91
N THR A 46 -8.56 -9.63 -7.55
CA THR A 46 -8.88 -9.61 -8.98
C THR A 46 -7.66 -9.94 -9.85
N LEU A 47 -6.48 -9.45 -9.50
CA LEU A 47 -5.24 -9.74 -10.23
C LEU A 47 -4.74 -11.18 -10.01
N VAL A 48 -4.90 -11.72 -8.80
CA VAL A 48 -4.48 -13.10 -8.47
C VAL A 48 -5.33 -14.14 -9.22
N THR A 49 -6.60 -13.84 -9.49
CA THR A 49 -7.49 -14.73 -10.26
C THR A 49 -7.34 -14.59 -11.78
N ALA A 50 -6.72 -13.52 -12.27
CA ALA A 50 -6.41 -13.33 -13.67
C ALA A 50 -5.23 -14.22 -14.09
N ARG A 51 -5.51 -15.46 -14.50
CA ARG A 51 -4.49 -16.32 -15.12
C ARG A 51 -4.13 -15.74 -16.49
N PRO A 52 -2.85 -15.39 -16.76
CA PRO A 52 -2.44 -14.99 -18.10
C PRO A 52 -2.66 -16.18 -19.05
N THR A 53 -3.59 -16.01 -19.98
CA THR A 53 -3.82 -16.97 -21.05
C THR A 53 -2.90 -16.60 -22.21
N GLN A 54 -1.72 -17.21 -22.27
CA GLN A 54 -0.88 -17.10 -23.46
C GLN A 54 -1.52 -17.93 -24.58
N GLY A 55 -2.26 -17.26 -25.47
CA GLY A 55 -2.70 -17.84 -26.72
C GLY A 55 -1.50 -18.09 -27.64
N LEU A 56 -1.46 -19.25 -28.29
CA LEU A 56 -0.44 -19.52 -29.31
C LEU A 56 -0.66 -18.61 -30.53
N PRO A 57 0.40 -18.04 -31.12
CA PRO A 57 0.28 -17.24 -32.32
C PRO A 57 -0.22 -18.10 -33.49
N THR A 58 -1.02 -17.51 -34.38
CA THR A 58 -1.47 -18.17 -35.60
C THR A 58 -0.31 -18.37 -36.58
N LEU A 59 -0.43 -19.31 -37.52
CA LEU A 59 0.60 -19.55 -38.53
C LEU A 59 0.87 -18.30 -39.40
N ALA A 60 -0.17 -17.51 -39.68
CA ALA A 60 -0.04 -16.24 -40.40
C ALA A 60 0.75 -15.19 -39.59
N ALA A 61 0.53 -15.13 -38.27
CA ALA A 61 1.28 -14.24 -37.39
C ALA A 61 2.75 -14.65 -37.30
N LEU A 62 3.04 -15.96 -37.26
CA LEU A 62 4.40 -16.49 -37.28
C LEU A 62 5.11 -16.22 -38.61
N ALA A 63 4.42 -16.36 -39.74
CA ALA A 63 4.99 -16.07 -41.06
C ALA A 63 5.28 -14.57 -41.26
N ALA A 64 4.53 -13.69 -40.59
CA ALA A 64 4.75 -12.24 -40.60
C ALA A 64 5.84 -11.79 -39.61
N MET A 65 6.22 -12.64 -38.65
CA MET A 65 7.38 -12.39 -37.81
C MET A 65 8.64 -12.59 -38.66
N GLY A 66 9.26 -11.48 -39.09
CA GLY A 66 10.58 -11.50 -39.69
C GLY A 66 11.65 -12.09 -38.74
N GLU A 67 12.91 -12.15 -39.18
CA GLU A 67 14.01 -12.68 -38.34
C GLU A 67 13.98 -12.09 -36.92
N ALA A 68 13.72 -12.96 -35.94
CA ALA A 68 13.76 -12.58 -34.55
C ALA A 68 15.20 -12.20 -34.20
N ARG A 69 15.46 -10.91 -34.00
CA ARG A 69 16.73 -10.45 -33.43
C ARG A 69 16.85 -11.02 -32.03
N GLY A 70 17.75 -11.99 -31.86
CA GLY A 70 18.04 -12.57 -30.56
C GLY A 70 18.47 -11.49 -29.57
N LEU A 71 17.95 -11.55 -28.34
CA LEU A 71 18.43 -10.70 -27.27
C LEU A 71 19.80 -11.22 -26.83
N VAL A 72 20.83 -10.40 -27.00
CA VAL A 72 22.16 -10.69 -26.45
C VAL A 72 22.08 -10.41 -24.95
N LEU A 73 21.98 -11.47 -24.15
CA LEU A 73 22.05 -11.36 -22.69
C LEU A 73 23.52 -11.21 -22.29
N ALA A 74 23.89 -10.02 -21.81
CA ALA A 74 25.18 -9.82 -21.19
C ALA A 74 25.20 -10.49 -19.82
N SER A 75 26.30 -11.17 -19.49
CA SER A 75 26.55 -11.64 -18.12
C SER A 75 26.61 -10.44 -17.18
N ALA A 76 25.66 -10.36 -16.25
CA ALA A 76 25.68 -9.36 -15.19
C ALA A 76 26.41 -9.93 -13.97
N GLU A 77 27.40 -9.18 -13.46
CA GLU A 77 28.08 -9.54 -12.22
C GLU A 77 27.06 -9.57 -11.07
N PRO A 78 27.06 -10.62 -10.22
CA PRO A 78 26.13 -10.68 -9.10
C PRO A 78 26.40 -9.56 -8.09
N ILE A 79 25.33 -9.02 -7.49
CA ILE A 79 25.34 -7.83 -6.61
C ILE A 79 26.34 -7.94 -5.43
N PHE A 80 26.69 -9.16 -5.03
CA PHE A 80 27.60 -9.44 -3.93
C PHE A 80 29.06 -9.64 -4.34
N ALA A 81 29.39 -9.74 -5.63
CA ALA A 81 30.77 -10.01 -6.07
C ALA A 81 31.74 -8.88 -5.72
N GLY A 82 31.26 -7.63 -5.66
CA GLY A 82 32.04 -6.48 -5.20
C GLY A 82 32.10 -6.29 -3.68
N ARG A 83 31.41 -7.10 -2.88
CA ARG A 83 31.42 -6.92 -1.41
C ARG A 83 32.69 -7.53 -0.82
N ARG A 84 33.53 -6.70 -0.19
CA ARG A 84 34.58 -7.19 0.70
C ARG A 84 33.92 -7.98 1.83
N ARG A 85 34.35 -9.23 1.98
CA ARG A 85 34.03 -10.05 3.15
C ARG A 85 34.90 -9.53 4.29
N GLU A 86 34.31 -8.72 5.15
CA GLU A 86 34.85 -8.35 6.46
C GLU A 86 34.24 -9.28 7.52
#